data_AF-X1REJ5-F1
#
_entry.id   AF-X1REJ5-F1
#
_cell.length_a   1.000
_cell.length_b   1.000
_cell.length_c   1.000
_cell.angle_alpha   90.00
_cell.angle_beta   90.00
_cell.angle_gamma   90.00
#
_symmetry.space_group_name_H-M   'P 1'
#
loop_
_entity.id
_entity.type
_entity.pdbx_description
1 polymer ?
#
loop_
_entity_poly.entity_id
_entity_poly.type
_entity_poly.pdbx_seq_one_letter_code
_entity_poly.pdbx_strand_id
1 'polypeptide(L)' 'FVVLDKAGRLQLPKDYIDKLNLKERVRVLLADDHITVWPEESQKREDR' A
#
# COMPACT_ATOMS: atom_id res chain seq x y z
N PHE A 1 -0.97 12.52 -9.06
CA PHE A 1 -0.96 13.04 -7.68
C PHE A 1 -2.30 12.72 -7.03
N VAL A 2 -2.30 12.44 -5.73
CA VAL A 2 -3.51 12.16 -4.94
C VAL A 2 -3.60 13.18 -3.81
N VAL A 3 -4.81 13.50 -3.36
CA VAL A 3 -5.01 14.47 -2.26
C VAL A 3 -5.01 13.71 -0.93
N LEU A 4 -4.29 14.25 0.05
CA LEU A 4 -4.35 13.81 1.44
C LEU A 4 -5.51 14.54 2.12
N ASP A 5 -6.45 13.78 2.68
CA ASP A 5 -7.52 14.39 3.47
C ASP A 5 -7.04 14.80 4.88
N LYS A 6 -7.91 15.48 5.64
CA LYS A 6 -7.60 15.93 7.01
C LYS A 6 -7.31 14.78 7.98
N ALA A 7 -7.81 13.59 7.69
CA ALA A 7 -7.57 12.40 8.50
C ALA A 7 -6.29 11.66 8.09
N GLY A 8 -5.56 12.17 7.09
CA GLY A 8 -4.33 11.55 6.59
C GLY A 8 -4.57 10.37 5.65
N ARG A 9 -5.75 10.24 5.06
CA ARG A 9 -6.04 9.15 4.11
C ARG A 9 -5.70 9.55 2.69
N LEU A 10 -5.17 8.58 1.94
CA LEU A 10 -4.90 8.69 0.52
C LEU A 10 -5.83 7.74 -0.24
N GLN A 11 -6.41 8.23 -1.34
CA GLN A 11 -7.15 7.40 -2.28
C GLN A 11 -6.23 6.96 -3.41
N LEU A 12 -6.09 5.65 -3.61
CA LEU A 12 -5.33 5.11 -4.73
C LEU A 12 -6.25 4.87 -5.93
N PRO A 13 -5.78 5.07 -7.17
CA PRO A 13 -6.52 4.65 -8.36
C PRO A 13 -6.87 3.16 -8.31
N LYS A 14 -8.09 2.80 -8.73
CA LYS A 14 -8.57 1.41 -8.73
C LYS A 14 -7.63 0.46 -9.47
N ASP A 15 -7.14 0.89 -10.62
CA ASP A 15 -6.18 0.10 -11.42
C ASP A 15 -4.92 -0.29 -10.65
N TYR A 16 -4.48 0.52 -9.67
CA TYR A 16 -3.28 0.23 -8.89
C TYR A 16 -3.58 -0.80 -7.81
N ILE A 17 -4.75 -0.68 -7.17
CA ILE A 17 -5.28 -1.67 -6.23
C ILE A 17 -5.35 -3.04 -6.92
N ASP A 18 -5.93 -3.08 -8.13
CA ASP A 18 -6.13 -4.32 -8.88
C ASP A 18 -4.80 -4.92 -9.36
N LYS A 19 -3.89 -4.11 -9.93
CA LYS A 19 -2.58 -4.56 -10.41
C LYS A 19 -1.65 -5.06 -9.30
N LEU A 20 -1.70 -4.44 -8.13
CA LEU A 20 -0.88 -4.79 -6.98
C LEU A 20 -1.56 -5.81 -6.05
N ASN A 21 -2.77 -6.25 -6.39
CA ASN A 21 -3.60 -7.16 -5.58
C ASN A 21 -3.70 -6.70 -4.11
N LEU A 22 -3.87 -5.39 -3.89
CA LEU A 22 -4.03 -4.82 -2.55
C LEU A 22 -5.46 -5.12 -2.06
N LYS A 23 -5.60 -6.02 -1.09
CA LYS A 23 -6.90 -6.46 -0.57
C LYS A 23 -6.85 -6.58 0.94
N GLU A 24 -7.93 -6.18 1.59
CA GLU A 24 -8.19 -6.29 3.04
C GLU A 24 -7.16 -5.60 3.94
N ARG A 25 -5.91 -6.04 3.89
CA ARG A 25 -4.78 -5.57 4.67
C ARG A 25 -3.57 -5.34 3.78
N VAL A 26 -2.91 -4.23 4.04
CA VAL A 26 -1.64 -3.87 3.42
C VAL A 26 -0.64 -3.56 4.51
N ARG A 27 0.62 -3.91 4.27
CA ARG A 27 1.72 -3.47 5.11
C ARG A 27 2.24 -2.15 4.57
N VAL A 28 2.35 -1.17 5.47
CA VAL A 28 2.92 0.14 5.16
C VAL A 28 4.23 0.26 5.91
N LEU A 29 5.30 0.60 5.19
CA LEU A 29 6.63 0.82 5.76
C LEU A 29 7.08 2.23 5.41
N LEU A 30 7.66 2.91 6.40
CA LEU A 30 8.28 4.21 6.19
C LEU A 30 9.74 4.00 5.73
N ALA A 31 10.05 4.47 4.53
CA ALA A 31 11.40 4.64 4.02
C ALA A 31 11.85 6.10 4.26
N ASP A 32 13.09 6.41 3.87
CA ASP A 32 13.70 7.73 4.14
C ASP A 32 12.94 8.90 3.50
N ASP A 33 12.32 8.69 2.33
CA ASP A 33 11.65 9.73 1.54
C ASP A 33 10.22 9.37 1.10
N HIS A 34 9.76 8.15 1.37
CA HIS A 34 8.44 7.68 0.95
C HIS A 34 7.88 6.60 1.88
N ILE A 35 6.61 6.23 1.64
CA ILE A 35 6.04 5.01 2.18
C ILE A 35 6.02 3.93 1.10
N THR A 36 6.32 2.69 1.47
CA THR A 36 6.05 1.53 0.62
C THR A 36 4.78 0.82 1.09
N VAL A 37 4.01 0.30 0.14
CA VAL A 37 2.74 -0.39 0.40
C VAL A 37 2.80 -1.77 -0.26
N TRP A 38 2.61 -2.81 0.54
CA TRP A 38 2.68 -4.20 0.10
C TRP A 38 1.40 -4.95 0.48
N PRO A 39 0.88 -5.86 -0.36
CA PRO A 39 -0.22 -6.73 0.05
C PRO A 39 0.25 -7.69 1.15
N GLU A 40 -0.65 -8.07 2.05
CA GLU A 40 -0.34 -8.95 3.19
C GLU A 40 0.32 -10.28 2.76
N GLU A 41 -0.05 -10.82 1.62
CA GLU A 41 0.48 -12.09 1.10
C GLU A 41 1.93 -12.01 0.59
N SER A 42 2.44 -10.83 0.23
CA SER A 42 3.79 -10.69 -0.35
C SER A 42 4.90 -11.05 0.63
N GLN A 43 4.72 -10.80 1.92
CA GLN A 43 5.72 -11.12 2.95
C GLN A 43 5.77 -12.63 3.26
N LYS A 44 4.67 -13.36 3.05
CA LYS A 44 4.60 -14.80 3.28
C LYS A 44 5.52 -15.62 2.36
N ARG A 45 6.00 -15.01 1.26
CA ARG A 45 7.00 -15.62 0.37
C ARG A 45 8.45 -15.33 0.77
N GLU A 46 8.70 -14.28 1.55
CA GLU A 46 10.05 -13.86 1.94
C GLU A 46 10.46 -14.46 3.30
N ASP A 47 9.48 -14.76 4.16
CA ASP A 47 9.67 -15.53 5.40
C ASP A 47 9.72 -17.07 5.20
N ARG A 48 9.81 -17.56 3.94
CA ARG A 48 9.84 -19.00 3.60
C ARG A 48 11.15 -19.44 2.97
#